data_AF-A0A1U9NYF9-F1
#
_entry.id   AF-A0A1U9NYF9-F1
#
_cell.length_a   1.000
_cell.length_b   1.000
_cell.length_c   1.000
_cell.angle_alpha   90.00
_cell.angle_beta   90.00
_cell.angle_gamma   90.00
#
_symmetry.space_group_name_H-M   'P 1'
#
loop_
_entity.id
_entity.type
_entity.pdbx_description
1 polymer ?
#
loop_
_entity_poly.entity_id
_entity_poly.type
_entity_poly.pdbx_seq_one_letter_code
_entity_poly.pdbx_strand_id
1 'polypeptide(L)'
;MPRRRPGAVRAQRALPLHRYTAAGRCRYAEPPRPWPTRIDRLSSRTVAAVHREECRRPYDEGLWPGATRTALRTCRSFLALPGRWLYLRRDYCACESCDLRNDIAVARDLLELVARRLAPWPRRELRALLAGLDEELWRRTVPDPFAHTWPHRGGAWWHQRLYDLDHLL
;
A
#
# COMPACT_ATOMS: atom_id res chain seq x y z
N MET A 1 -34.59 -12.13 -32.62
CA MET A 1 -33.22 -12.35 -32.11
C MET A 1 -32.65 -11.00 -31.63
N PRO A 2 -32.60 -10.70 -30.32
CA PRO A 2 -32.10 -9.40 -29.87
C PRO A 2 -30.58 -9.37 -30.00
N ARG A 3 -30.07 -8.52 -30.91
CA ARG A 3 -28.63 -8.33 -31.13
C ARG A 3 -28.03 -7.57 -29.95
N ARG A 4 -27.14 -8.23 -29.18
CA ARG A 4 -26.39 -7.61 -28.09
C ARG A 4 -25.45 -6.53 -28.63
N ARG A 5 -25.44 -5.34 -28.01
CA ARG A 5 -24.55 -4.22 -28.37
C ARG A 5 -23.07 -4.59 -28.14
N PRO A 6 -22.12 -4.16 -29.00
CA PRO A 6 -20.70 -4.57 -28.96
C PRO A 6 -19.96 -4.26 -27.64
N GLY A 7 -20.45 -3.32 -26.83
CA GLY A 7 -19.83 -2.94 -25.56
C GLY A 7 -19.85 -4.03 -24.49
N ALA A 8 -20.84 -4.92 -24.51
CA ALA A 8 -20.99 -5.98 -23.51
C ALA A 8 -19.97 -7.11 -23.66
N VAL A 9 -19.40 -7.29 -24.86
CA VAL A 9 -18.45 -8.38 -25.15
C VAL A 9 -17.03 -8.04 -24.64
N ARG A 10 -16.67 -6.76 -24.50
CA ARG A 10 -15.36 -6.37 -23.93
C ARG A 10 -15.30 -6.45 -22.41
N ALA A 11 -16.43 -6.27 -21.72
CA ALA A 11 -16.50 -6.39 -20.26
C ALA A 11 -16.34 -7.85 -19.78
N GLN A 12 -16.68 -8.83 -20.62
CA GLN A 12 -16.68 -10.24 -20.25
C GLN A 12 -15.37 -10.99 -20.55
N ARG A 13 -14.41 -10.37 -21.25
CA ARG A 13 -13.25 -11.10 -21.82
C ARG A 13 -11.87 -10.78 -21.22
N ALA A 14 -11.77 -10.03 -20.14
CA ALA A 14 -10.45 -9.75 -19.53
C ALA A 14 -10.44 -9.62 -18.00
N LEU A 15 -11.31 -10.34 -17.29
CA LEU A 15 -11.05 -10.68 -15.88
C LEU A 15 -10.64 -12.15 -15.79
N PRO A 16 -9.34 -12.48 -15.97
CA PRO A 16 -8.83 -13.69 -15.38
C PRO A 16 -8.80 -13.48 -13.86
N LEU A 17 -9.87 -13.92 -13.22
CA LEU A 17 -9.77 -14.62 -11.94
C LEU A 17 -8.68 -15.70 -12.08
N HIS A 18 -7.87 -15.86 -11.04
CA HIS A 18 -6.74 -16.78 -10.92
C HIS A 18 -5.39 -16.37 -11.54
N ARG A 19 -4.56 -15.72 -10.71
CA ARG A 19 -3.23 -16.20 -10.26
C ARG A 19 -2.52 -15.07 -9.49
N TYR A 20 -2.98 -14.83 -8.26
CA TYR A 20 -2.07 -14.39 -7.19
C TYR A 20 -1.57 -15.69 -6.57
N THR A 21 -0.30 -16.00 -6.81
CA THR A 21 0.39 -17.22 -6.42
C THR A 21 0.29 -17.45 -4.92
N ALA A 22 -0.32 -18.57 -4.55
CA ALA A 22 -0.15 -19.40 -3.35
C ALA A 22 0.80 -18.94 -2.22
N ALA A 23 0.55 -17.79 -1.59
CA ALA A 23 1.00 -17.47 -0.24
C ALA A 23 -0.21 -16.95 0.55
N GLY A 24 -0.74 -17.81 1.44
CA GLY A 24 -1.71 -17.46 2.50
C GLY A 24 -2.94 -16.64 2.10
N ARG A 25 -4.06 -17.29 1.73
CA ARG A 25 -5.36 -16.58 1.67
C ARG A 25 -5.78 -16.13 3.07
N CYS A 26 -5.61 -14.85 3.40
CA CYS A 26 -6.31 -14.22 4.53
C CYS A 26 -7.82 -14.24 4.18
N ARG A 27 -8.69 -14.80 5.04
CA ARG A 27 -10.15 -15.02 4.80
C ARG A 27 -10.95 -13.73 4.52
N TYR A 28 -10.31 -12.57 4.65
CA TYR A 28 -10.87 -11.22 4.48
C TYR A 28 -10.36 -10.48 3.22
N ALA A 29 -9.76 -11.20 2.26
CA ALA A 29 -9.34 -10.62 0.99
C ALA A 29 -10.57 -10.35 0.09
N GLU A 30 -11.23 -9.20 0.30
CA GLU A 30 -12.19 -8.69 -0.68
C GLU A 30 -11.51 -8.60 -2.05
N PRO A 31 -12.11 -9.17 -3.12
CA PRO A 31 -11.58 -8.99 -4.46
C PRO A 31 -11.65 -7.51 -4.86
N PRO A 32 -10.66 -6.97 -5.60
CA PRO A 32 -10.65 -5.57 -5.94
C PRO A 32 -11.82 -5.23 -6.89
N ARG A 33 -12.65 -4.29 -6.48
CA ARG A 33 -13.75 -3.75 -7.31
C ARG A 33 -13.13 -2.92 -8.44
N PRO A 34 -13.41 -3.19 -9.73
CA PRO A 34 -12.69 -2.54 -10.82
C PRO A 34 -13.35 -1.20 -11.17
N TRP A 35 -12.93 -0.14 -10.48
CA TRP A 35 -12.97 1.27 -10.89
C TRP A 35 -11.81 1.97 -10.15
N PRO A 36 -11.19 3.05 -10.68
CA PRO A 36 -10.17 3.80 -9.94
C PRO A 36 -10.73 4.19 -8.59
N THR A 37 -10.24 3.52 -7.55
CA THR A 37 -10.81 3.68 -6.23
C THR A 37 -10.44 5.07 -5.76
N ARG A 38 -11.45 5.90 -5.43
CA ARG A 38 -11.20 7.29 -5.03
C ARG A 38 -10.16 7.32 -3.90
N ILE A 39 -9.09 8.09 -4.12
CA ILE A 39 -8.08 8.39 -3.11
C ILE A 39 -8.26 9.84 -2.70
N ASP A 40 -8.60 10.07 -1.43
CA ASP A 40 -8.82 11.43 -0.93
C ASP A 40 -7.53 12.25 -1.00
N ARG A 41 -7.70 13.53 -1.38
CA ARG A 41 -6.62 14.53 -1.57
C ARG A 41 -5.71 14.27 -2.78
N LEU A 42 -6.11 13.41 -3.70
CA LEU A 42 -5.48 13.28 -5.02
C LEU A 42 -6.47 13.65 -6.13
N SER A 43 -5.97 14.28 -7.18
CA SER A 43 -6.71 14.60 -8.39
C SER A 43 -7.13 13.34 -9.13
N SER A 44 -8.26 13.40 -9.85
CA SER A 44 -8.74 12.28 -10.67
C SER A 44 -7.69 11.80 -11.70
N ARG A 45 -6.84 12.72 -12.19
CA ARG A 45 -5.74 12.40 -13.11
C ARG A 45 -4.68 11.53 -12.43
N THR A 46 -4.29 11.87 -11.21
CA THR A 46 -3.31 11.11 -10.43
C THR A 46 -3.88 9.78 -9.97
N VAL A 47 -5.15 9.75 -9.54
CA VAL A 47 -5.84 8.49 -9.21
C VAL A 47 -5.89 7.55 -10.42
N ALA A 48 -6.17 8.07 -11.63
CA ALA A 48 -6.15 7.27 -12.84
C ALA A 48 -4.75 6.75 -13.20
N ALA A 49 -3.70 7.55 -12.97
CA ALA A 49 -2.32 7.13 -13.18
C ALA A 49 -1.91 6.02 -12.20
N VAL A 50 -2.25 6.17 -10.91
CA VAL A 50 -2.05 5.14 -9.88
C VAL A 50 -2.76 3.85 -10.28
N HIS A 51 -4.04 3.93 -10.64
CA HIS A 51 -4.80 2.75 -11.05
C HIS A 51 -4.20 2.04 -12.27
N ARG A 52 -3.61 2.78 -13.23
CA ARG A 52 -2.90 2.17 -14.37
C ARG A 52 -1.67 1.41 -13.94
N GLU A 53 -0.88 1.95 -13.01
CA GLU A 53 0.29 1.24 -12.46
C GLU A 53 -0.15 0.01 -11.66
N GLU A 54 -1.20 0.11 -10.84
CA GLU A 54 -1.73 -1.03 -10.08
C GLU A 54 -2.32 -2.15 -10.95
N CYS A 55 -2.83 -1.80 -12.14
CA CYS A 55 -3.37 -2.76 -13.11
C CYS A 55 -2.32 -3.25 -14.11
N ARG A 56 -1.09 -2.72 -14.08
CA ARG A 56 -0.03 -3.12 -15.00
C ARG A 56 0.30 -4.59 -14.78
N ARG A 57 0.37 -5.36 -15.87
CA ARG A 57 0.73 -6.78 -15.84
C ARG A 57 2.17 -6.98 -16.36
N PRO A 58 2.90 -7.99 -15.84
CA PRO A 58 2.53 -8.90 -14.75
C PRO A 58 2.38 -8.18 -13.40
N TYR A 59 1.56 -8.73 -12.50
CA TYR A 59 1.49 -8.22 -11.12
C TYR A 59 2.84 -8.47 -10.48
N ASP A 60 3.43 -7.40 -9.96
CA ASP A 60 4.83 -7.36 -9.55
C ASP A 60 4.92 -6.70 -8.17
N GLU A 61 5.86 -7.15 -7.35
CA GLU A 61 6.17 -6.57 -6.03
C GLU A 61 4.95 -6.31 -5.12
N GLY A 62 3.95 -7.20 -5.14
CA GLY A 62 2.75 -7.08 -4.29
C GLY A 62 1.77 -5.97 -4.72
N LEU A 63 1.91 -5.42 -5.93
CA LEU A 63 1.02 -4.39 -6.45
C LEU A 63 -0.24 -5.00 -7.08
N TRP A 64 -1.41 -4.57 -6.60
CA TRP A 64 -2.72 -4.99 -7.07
C TRP A 64 -3.71 -3.81 -7.10
N PRO A 65 -4.81 -3.89 -7.86
CA PRO A 65 -5.77 -2.78 -7.98
C PRO A 65 -6.36 -2.37 -6.62
N GLY A 66 -6.05 -1.17 -6.12
CA GLY A 66 -6.45 -0.69 -4.80
C GLY A 66 -5.41 -0.87 -3.69
N ALA A 67 -4.22 -1.40 -3.98
CA ALA A 67 -3.12 -1.53 -3.02
C ALA A 67 -2.69 -0.17 -2.46
N THR A 68 -2.58 0.86 -3.31
CA THR A 68 -2.20 2.23 -2.90
C THR A 68 -3.22 2.82 -1.94
N ARG A 69 -4.52 2.64 -2.23
CA ARG A 69 -5.59 3.09 -1.32
C ARG A 69 -5.52 2.36 0.01
N THR A 70 -5.24 1.07 -0.02
CA THR A 70 -5.10 0.24 1.18
C THR A 70 -3.94 0.74 2.04
N ALA A 71 -2.77 0.93 1.45
CA ALA A 71 -1.59 1.46 2.14
C ALA A 71 -1.85 2.86 2.74
N LEU A 72 -2.46 3.78 1.98
CA LEU A 72 -2.82 5.11 2.51
C LEU A 72 -3.80 5.03 3.67
N ARG A 73 -4.79 4.13 3.59
CA ARG A 73 -5.73 3.88 4.68
C ARG A 73 -5.00 3.32 5.90
N THR A 74 -4.09 2.37 5.72
CA THR A 74 -3.27 1.81 6.80
C THR A 74 -2.49 2.91 7.53
N CYS A 75 -1.74 3.75 6.81
CA CYS A 75 -0.99 4.86 7.41
C CYS A 75 -1.91 5.83 8.15
N ARG A 76 -3.05 6.21 7.56
CA ARG A 76 -4.01 7.14 8.18
C ARG A 76 -4.65 6.55 9.43
N SER A 77 -5.06 5.28 9.40
CA SER A 77 -5.64 4.59 10.55
C SER A 77 -4.63 4.46 11.69
N PHE A 78 -3.37 4.16 11.39
CA PHE A 78 -2.30 4.13 12.38
C PHE A 78 -2.09 5.48 13.03
N LEU A 79 -2.02 6.55 12.23
CA LEU A 79 -1.93 7.92 12.74
C LEU A 79 -3.21 8.38 13.46
N ALA A 80 -4.34 7.68 13.31
CA ALA A 80 -5.54 7.98 14.09
C ALA A 80 -5.55 7.29 15.47
N LEU A 81 -4.61 6.38 15.74
CA LEU A 81 -4.50 5.73 17.05
C LEU A 81 -4.24 6.77 18.15
N PRO A 82 -4.80 6.59 19.35
CA PRO A 82 -4.50 7.44 20.49
C PRO A 82 -3.06 7.21 20.97
N GLY A 83 -2.48 8.21 21.64
CA GLY A 83 -1.15 8.13 22.24
C GLY A 83 -0.15 9.10 21.63
N ARG A 84 0.76 9.62 22.47
CA ARG A 84 1.80 10.56 22.06
C ARG A 84 2.83 9.90 21.14
N TRP A 85 3.22 8.68 21.48
CA TRP A 85 4.17 7.86 20.74
C TRP A 85 3.49 6.56 20.31
N LEU A 86 3.76 6.15 19.07
CA LEU A 86 3.25 4.94 18.46
C LEU A 86 4.43 4.03 18.12
N TYR A 87 4.28 2.75 18.43
CA TYR A 87 5.21 1.70 18.05
C TYR A 87 4.71 1.04 16.77
N LEU A 88 5.63 0.72 15.86
CA LEU A 88 5.27 -0.06 14.69
C LEU A 88 4.85 -1.46 15.14
N ARG A 89 3.97 -2.09 14.37
CA ARG A 89 3.54 -3.46 14.63
C ARG A 89 3.90 -4.30 13.44
N ARG A 90 4.42 -5.48 13.72
CA ARG A 90 4.65 -6.50 12.71
C ARG A 90 3.59 -7.56 12.91
N ASP A 91 2.86 -7.87 11.84
CA ASP A 91 2.00 -9.04 11.84
C ASP A 91 2.81 -10.25 11.40
N TYR A 92 2.48 -11.42 11.95
CA TYR A 92 3.10 -12.69 11.59
C TYR A 92 2.22 -13.53 10.68
N CYS A 93 1.10 -12.98 10.16
CA CYS A 93 0.43 -13.61 9.04
C CYS A 93 1.41 -13.69 7.88
N ALA A 94 1.74 -14.90 7.42
CA ALA A 94 2.56 -15.13 6.23
C ALA A 94 1.85 -14.73 4.91
N CYS A 95 1.11 -13.64 4.92
CA CYS A 95 0.23 -13.20 3.86
C CYS A 95 0.40 -11.70 3.60
N GLU A 96 0.87 -11.36 2.39
CA GLU A 96 1.22 -9.99 1.97
C GLU A 96 0.09 -8.98 2.18
N SER A 97 -1.17 -9.42 2.07
CA SER A 97 -2.33 -8.54 2.26
C SER A 97 -2.53 -8.10 3.71
N CYS A 98 -2.14 -8.93 4.67
CA CYS A 98 -2.28 -8.63 6.09
C CYS A 98 -1.03 -7.87 6.57
N ASP A 99 0.16 -8.16 6.02
CA ASP A 99 1.35 -7.29 6.17
C ASP A 99 1.05 -5.85 5.72
N LEU A 100 0.47 -5.65 4.53
CA LEU A 100 0.12 -4.31 4.04
C LEU A 100 -0.90 -3.56 4.92
N ARG A 101 -1.74 -4.30 5.67
CA ARG A 101 -2.78 -3.72 6.52
C ARG A 101 -2.30 -3.43 7.93
N ASN A 102 -1.29 -4.15 8.40
CA ASN A 102 -0.89 -4.16 9.80
C ASN A 102 0.53 -3.62 10.01
N ASP A 103 1.38 -3.67 8.99
CA ASP A 103 2.76 -3.16 9.02
C ASP A 103 2.86 -1.84 8.24
N ILE A 104 3.27 -0.79 8.96
CA ILE A 104 3.40 0.57 8.42
C ILE A 104 4.60 0.70 7.50
N ALA A 105 5.69 -0.03 7.77
CA ALA A 105 6.87 0.00 6.92
C ALA A 105 6.56 -0.63 5.57
N VAL A 106 5.85 -1.76 5.55
CA VAL A 106 5.37 -2.41 4.32
C VAL A 106 4.41 -1.50 3.55
N ALA A 107 3.46 -0.86 4.23
CA ALA A 107 2.58 0.12 3.60
C ALA A 107 3.37 1.29 2.98
N ARG A 108 4.40 1.79 3.68
CA ARG A 108 5.19 2.92 3.19
C ARG A 108 6.12 2.56 2.03
N ASP A 109 6.67 1.34 2.03
CA ASP A 109 7.45 0.80 0.92
C ASP A 109 6.61 0.69 -0.36
N LEU A 110 5.37 0.19 -0.24
CA LEU A 110 4.44 0.13 -1.38
C LEU A 110 4.13 1.53 -1.92
N LEU A 111 3.92 2.51 -1.05
CA LEU A 111 3.69 3.90 -1.47
C LEU A 111 4.92 4.51 -2.16
N GLU A 112 6.13 4.20 -1.70
CA GLU A 112 7.37 4.63 -2.35
C GLU A 112 7.53 3.97 -3.72
N LEU A 113 7.22 2.67 -3.82
CA LEU A 113 7.22 1.94 -5.08
C LEU A 113 6.30 2.59 -6.11
N VAL A 114 5.04 2.86 -5.73
CA VAL A 114 4.07 3.52 -6.61
C VAL A 114 4.58 4.90 -7.03
N ALA A 115 5.07 5.72 -6.08
CA ALA A 115 5.62 7.04 -6.40
C ALA A 115 6.77 6.96 -7.42
N ARG A 116 7.69 5.98 -7.28
CA ARG A 116 8.79 5.76 -8.23
C ARG A 116 8.33 5.34 -9.62
N ARG A 117 7.21 4.62 -9.74
CA ARG A 117 6.66 4.15 -11.02
C ARG A 117 5.80 5.20 -11.73
N LEU A 118 5.22 6.15 -11.00
CA LEU A 118 4.38 7.22 -11.59
C LEU A 118 5.19 8.20 -12.47
N ALA A 119 4.51 8.75 -13.48
CA ALA A 119 5.00 9.88 -14.27
C ALA A 119 5.24 11.13 -13.39
N PRO A 120 6.09 12.10 -13.81
CA PRO A 120 6.55 13.19 -12.94
C PRO A 120 5.45 13.99 -12.24
N TRP A 121 4.36 14.31 -12.93
CA TRP A 121 3.30 15.13 -12.36
C TRP A 121 2.44 14.38 -11.33
N PRO A 122 1.87 13.19 -11.64
CA PRO A 122 1.22 12.35 -10.62
C PRO A 122 2.13 11.97 -9.45
N ARG A 123 3.42 11.73 -9.73
CA ARG A 123 4.44 11.46 -8.70
C ARG A 123 4.57 12.63 -7.73
N ARG A 124 4.63 13.86 -8.23
CA ARG A 124 4.74 15.07 -7.38
C ARG A 124 3.53 15.21 -6.47
N GLU A 125 2.33 15.00 -7.00
CA GLU A 125 1.11 15.09 -6.20
C GLU A 125 1.05 14.01 -5.12
N LEU A 126 1.38 12.76 -5.46
CA LEU A 126 1.48 11.68 -4.48
C LEU A 126 2.54 11.98 -3.42
N ARG A 127 3.74 12.42 -3.82
CA ARG A 127 4.82 12.77 -2.88
C ARG A 127 4.46 13.92 -1.95
N ALA A 128 3.72 14.92 -2.41
CA ALA A 128 3.25 16.01 -1.56
C ALA A 128 2.29 15.48 -0.47
N LEU A 129 1.42 14.54 -0.82
CA LEU A 129 0.56 13.86 0.15
C LEU A 129 1.37 12.99 1.13
N LEU A 130 2.36 12.26 0.61
CA LEU A 130 3.23 11.41 1.43
C LEU A 130 4.09 12.25 2.39
N ALA A 131 4.55 13.43 1.99
CA ALA A 131 5.36 14.30 2.86
C ALA A 131 4.63 14.65 4.16
N GLY A 132 3.33 14.98 4.09
CA GLY A 132 2.54 15.26 5.30
C GLY A 132 2.29 14.01 6.16
N LEU A 133 2.20 12.83 5.55
CA LEU A 133 2.12 11.57 6.30
C LEU A 133 3.46 11.22 6.95
N ASP A 134 4.56 11.42 6.22
CA ASP A 134 5.93 11.13 6.65
C ASP A 134 6.33 12.03 7.81
N GLU A 135 5.97 13.31 7.77
CA GLU A 135 6.21 14.24 8.86
C GLU A 135 5.50 13.79 10.16
N GLU A 136 4.25 13.36 10.04
CA GLU A 136 3.47 12.90 11.19
C GLU A 136 3.96 11.54 11.71
N LEU A 137 4.29 10.62 10.81
CA LEU A 137 4.91 9.35 11.16
C LEU A 137 6.25 9.58 11.86
N TRP A 138 7.08 10.50 11.35
CA TRP A 138 8.36 10.86 11.94
C TRP A 138 8.20 11.37 13.37
N ARG A 139 7.22 12.27 13.57
CA ARG A 139 6.90 12.86 14.88
C ARG A 139 6.36 11.85 15.88
N ARG A 140 5.55 10.89 15.44
CA ARG A 140 4.81 10.01 16.35
C ARG A 140 5.43 8.64 16.55
N THR A 141 6.38 8.24 15.71
CA THR A 141 7.10 6.96 15.87
C THR A 141 8.43 7.16 16.57
N VAL A 142 8.82 6.21 17.42
CA VAL A 142 10.08 6.30 18.17
C VAL A 142 11.22 5.74 17.32
N PRO A 143 12.35 6.46 17.17
CA PRO A 143 13.55 5.92 16.53
C PRO A 143 14.08 4.69 17.29
N ASP A 144 14.50 3.67 16.56
CA ASP A 144 15.14 2.48 17.14
C ASP A 144 16.66 2.74 17.32
N PRO A 145 17.17 2.78 18.57
CA PRO A 145 18.59 3.01 18.83
C PRO A 145 19.47 1.86 18.30
N PHE A 146 18.92 0.66 18.13
CA PHE A 146 19.62 -0.54 17.66
C PHE A 146 19.40 -0.83 16.17
N ALA A 147 18.76 0.08 15.43
CA ALA A 147 18.51 -0.08 14.00
C ALA A 147 19.81 -0.35 13.20
N HIS A 148 20.92 0.23 13.65
CA HIS A 148 22.24 0.04 13.04
C HIS A 148 22.77 -1.40 13.16
N THR A 149 22.30 -2.16 14.15
CA THR A 149 22.75 -3.53 14.43
C THR A 149 22.05 -4.54 13.50
N TRP A 150 21.03 -4.11 12.74
CA TRP A 150 20.17 -4.98 11.93
C TRP A 150 20.37 -4.65 10.44
N PRO A 151 21.25 -5.36 9.71
CA PRO A 151 21.60 -5.03 8.32
C PRO A 151 20.39 -5.02 7.38
N HIS A 152 19.36 -5.82 7.68
CA HIS A 152 18.12 -5.89 6.93
C HIS A 152 17.18 -4.69 7.18
N ARG A 153 17.44 -3.87 8.21
CA ARG A 153 16.82 -2.55 8.45
C ARG A 153 17.61 -1.40 7.83
N GLY A 154 18.71 -1.69 7.12
CA GLY A 154 19.49 -0.75 6.31
C GLY A 154 18.70 -0.28 5.10
N GLY A 155 17.75 0.63 5.31
CA GLY A 155 16.84 1.11 4.29
C GLY A 155 16.28 2.50 4.64
N ALA A 156 15.12 2.82 4.07
CA ALA A 156 14.42 4.08 4.34
C ALA A 156 14.15 4.27 5.84
N TRP A 157 14.08 5.52 6.29
CA TRP A 157 14.04 5.87 7.72
C TRP A 157 12.89 5.25 8.52
N TRP A 158 11.78 4.89 7.88
CA TRP A 158 10.63 4.26 8.54
C TRP A 158 10.92 2.81 9.00
N HIS A 159 11.95 2.16 8.43
CA HIS A 159 12.45 0.86 8.90
C HIS A 159 13.32 0.96 10.14
N GLN A 160 13.74 2.18 10.51
CA GLN A 160 14.60 2.47 11.66
C GLN A 160 13.78 2.92 12.88
N ARG A 161 12.52 2.47 12.97
CA ARG A 161 11.59 2.80 14.04
C ARG A 161 11.33 1.59 14.92
N LEU A 162 11.06 1.83 16.21
CA LEU A 162 10.79 0.77 17.18
C LEU A 162 9.49 0.05 16.85
N TYR A 163 9.56 -1.28 16.87
CA TYR A 163 8.38 -2.14 16.84
C TYR A 163 7.99 -2.54 18.27
N ASP A 164 6.69 -2.66 18.52
CA ASP A 164 6.09 -3.05 19.80
C ASP A 164 6.62 -4.41 20.32
N LEU A 165 7.05 -5.26 19.39
CA LEU A 165 7.58 -6.60 19.66
C LEU A 165 9.10 -6.64 19.84
N ASP A 166 9.82 -5.55 19.54
CA ASP A 166 11.28 -5.48 19.75
C ASP A 166 11.63 -5.31 21.24
N HIS A 167 10.65 -5.13 22.13
CA HIS A 167 10.84 -5.04 23.58
C HIS A 167 10.91 -6.40 24.29
N LEU A 168 10.76 -7.50 23.55
CA LEU A 168 10.72 -8.88 24.09
C LEU A 168 11.97 -9.71 23.75
N LEU A 169 13.00 -9.09 23.20
CA LEU A 169 14.30 -9.70 22.85
C LEU A 169 15.44 -8.91 23.48
#